data_AF-A0A7X6VN18-F1
#
_entry.id   AF-A0A7X6VN18-F1
#
_cell.length_a   1.000
_cell.length_b   1.000
_cell.length_c   1.000
_cell.angle_alpha   90.00
_cell.angle_beta   90.00
_cell.angle_gamma   90.00
#
_symmetry.space_group_name_H-M   'P 1'
#
loop_
_entity.id
_entity.type
_entity.pdbx_description
1 polymer ?
#
loop_
_entity_poly.entity_id
_entity_poly.type
_entity_poly.pdbx_seq_one_letter_code
_entity_poly.pdbx_strand_id
1 'polypeptide(L)'
;MGSRDSRAILVLRRIGRNPVALLGLIIIALYVGIALFAPLLAPYDPIDQNLSKSFAPLSAENPLGCDEFGRDILSRIIFGARTSLIIQVFSVLIALVTGVFLGAVGGYFGGWLDEGIMRSMDILLAFPGILLALAIVAVLGPDLKNLIIAIGIYSIPQFARITRGSVITVKQSEYVTAARAIGESHLVTIMRYVLPNAISPIIIQTTLRMATVLLTAAGLGFLG
;
A
#
# COMPACT_ATOMS: atom_id res chain seq x y z
N MET A 1 7.15 18.04 26.36
CA MET A 1 6.31 16.88 25.97
C MET A 1 4.96 17.26 25.33
N GLY A 2 4.75 18.51 24.84
CA GLY A 2 3.42 19.00 24.42
C GLY A 2 3.23 19.36 22.93
N SER A 3 3.99 18.78 21.99
CA SER A 3 3.95 19.19 20.56
C SER A 3 3.24 18.21 19.62
N ARG A 4 2.95 16.97 20.04
CA ARG A 4 2.29 15.96 19.18
C ARG A 4 0.78 16.15 19.11
N ASP A 5 0.12 16.45 20.24
CA ASP A 5 -1.33 16.63 20.30
C ASP A 5 -1.79 17.87 19.50
N SER A 6 -0.98 18.94 19.51
CA SER A 6 -1.28 20.15 18.74
C SER A 6 -1.31 19.91 17.23
N ARG A 7 -0.45 19.03 16.68
CA ARG A 7 -0.41 18.76 15.23
C ARG A 7 -1.62 17.94 14.77
N ALA A 8 -2.02 16.94 15.54
CA ALA A 8 -3.20 16.11 15.22
C ALA A 8 -4.49 16.93 15.27
N ILE A 9 -4.66 17.76 16.30
CA ILE A 9 -5.84 18.65 16.44
C ILE A 9 -5.90 19.66 15.30
N LEU A 10 -4.75 20.21 14.86
CA LEU A 10 -4.69 21.12 13.72
C LEU A 10 -5.08 20.44 12.41
N VAL A 11 -4.63 19.20 12.19
CA VAL A 11 -5.00 18.40 11.01
C VAL A 11 -6.51 18.11 11.01
N LEU A 12 -7.07 17.67 12.13
CA LEU A 12 -8.50 17.39 12.26
C LEU A 12 -9.36 18.64 12.03
N ARG A 13 -8.96 19.79 12.60
CA ARG A 13 -9.63 21.08 12.34
C ARG A 13 -9.54 21.51 10.87
N ARG A 14 -8.43 21.19 10.19
CA ARG A 14 -8.23 21.53 8.78
C ARG A 14 -9.07 20.65 7.86
N ILE A 15 -9.19 19.36 8.18
CA ILE A 15 -10.09 18.42 7.48
C ILE A 15 -11.54 18.89 7.64
N GLY A 16 -11.98 19.23 8.85
CA GLY A 16 -13.35 19.69 9.11
C GLY A 16 -13.72 21.00 8.39
N ARG A 17 -12.74 21.80 7.96
CA ARG A 17 -12.97 23.04 7.18
C ARG A 17 -12.94 22.84 5.67
N ASN A 18 -12.52 21.68 5.18
CA ASN A 18 -12.42 21.39 3.74
C ASN A 18 -13.45 20.33 3.34
N PRO A 19 -14.51 20.68 2.58
CA PRO A 19 -15.58 19.74 2.23
C PRO A 19 -15.08 18.56 1.39
N VAL A 20 -14.06 18.75 0.54
CA VAL A 20 -13.46 17.68 -0.26
C VAL A 20 -12.70 16.69 0.63
N ALA A 21 -11.95 17.20 1.61
CA ALA A 21 -11.23 16.35 2.57
C ALA A 21 -12.21 15.55 3.45
N LEU A 22 -13.32 16.16 3.85
CA LEU A 22 -14.36 15.48 4.61
C LEU A 22 -15.05 14.38 3.80
N LEU A 23 -15.40 14.65 2.54
CA LEU A 23 -15.98 13.65 1.64
C LEU A 23 -15.03 12.46 1.45
N GLY A 24 -13.73 12.72 1.20
CA GLY A 24 -12.72 11.67 1.09
C GLY A 24 -12.59 10.84 2.36
N LEU A 25 -12.62 11.48 3.52
CA LEU A 25 -12.60 10.79 4.81
C LEU A 25 -13.82 9.89 5.01
N ILE A 26 -15.02 10.37 4.66
CA ILE A 26 -16.27 9.58 4.75
C ILE A 26 -16.19 8.35 3.83
N ILE A 27 -15.73 8.51 2.58
CA ILE A 27 -15.60 7.39 1.64
C ILE A 27 -14.62 6.34 2.17
N ILE A 28 -13.46 6.76 2.67
CA ILE A 28 -12.47 5.84 3.24
C ILE A 28 -13.02 5.18 4.50
N ALA A 29 -13.67 5.92 5.39
CA ALA A 29 -14.27 5.38 6.61
C ALA A 29 -15.36 4.35 6.30
N LEU A 30 -16.19 4.60 5.28
CA LEU A 30 -17.20 3.65 4.82
C LEU A 30 -16.55 2.39 4.23
N TYR A 31 -15.57 2.54 3.35
CA TYR A 31 -14.85 1.40 2.75
C TYR A 31 -14.19 0.53 3.81
N VAL A 32 -13.46 1.14 4.75
CA VAL A 32 -12.81 0.43 5.86
C VAL A 32 -13.85 -0.18 6.80
N GLY A 33 -14.94 0.52 7.08
CA GLY A 33 -16.06 0.01 7.88
C GLY A 33 -16.68 -1.25 7.27
N ILE A 34 -17.02 -1.22 5.98
CA ILE A 34 -17.55 -2.38 5.25
C ILE A 34 -16.57 -3.55 5.29
N ALA A 35 -15.27 -3.28 5.06
CA ALA A 35 -14.23 -4.29 5.09
C ALA A 35 -14.07 -4.95 6.47
N LEU A 36 -14.08 -4.17 7.56
CA LEU A 36 -13.90 -4.68 8.92
C LEU A 36 -15.14 -5.43 9.41
N PHE A 37 -16.33 -4.90 9.16
CA PHE A 37 -17.60 -5.50 9.56
C PHE A 37 -18.17 -6.48 8.52
N ALA A 38 -17.38 -6.90 7.53
CA ALA A 38 -17.82 -7.81 6.47
C ALA A 38 -18.54 -9.07 6.99
N PRO A 39 -18.07 -9.78 8.03
CA PRO A 39 -18.77 -10.96 8.55
C PRO A 39 -20.12 -10.66 9.20
N LEU A 40 -20.37 -9.41 9.62
CA LEU A 40 -21.64 -8.99 10.21
C LEU A 40 -22.58 -8.39 9.16
N LEU A 41 -22.02 -7.82 8.08
CA LEU A 41 -22.78 -7.12 7.04
C LEU A 41 -23.18 -8.03 5.88
N ALA A 42 -22.41 -9.09 5.61
CA ALA A 42 -22.71 -10.00 4.52
C ALA A 42 -23.93 -10.88 4.86
N PRO A 43 -24.95 -10.92 3.99
CA PRO A 43 -26.13 -11.78 4.20
C PRO A 43 -25.82 -13.28 4.19
N TYR A 44 -24.84 -13.70 3.38
CA TYR A 44 -24.46 -15.10 3.22
C TYR A 44 -22.93 -15.28 3.28
N ASP A 45 -22.50 -16.54 3.37
CA ASP A 45 -21.10 -16.89 3.21
C ASP A 45 -20.66 -16.60 1.75
N PRO A 46 -19.58 -15.81 1.53
CA PRO A 46 -19.13 -15.43 0.18
C PRO A 46 -18.63 -16.59 -0.68
N ILE A 47 -18.33 -17.76 -0.10
CA ILE A 47 -17.85 -18.94 -0.83
C ILE A 47 -18.91 -20.03 -0.97
N ASP A 48 -20.07 -19.89 -0.33
CA ASP A 48 -21.13 -20.89 -0.39
C ASP A 48 -21.76 -20.94 -1.78
N GLN A 49 -21.76 -22.14 -2.38
CA GLN A 49 -22.16 -22.35 -3.77
C GLN A 49 -23.51 -23.02 -3.84
N ASN A 50 -24.39 -22.48 -4.67
CA ASN A 50 -25.67 -23.10 -4.97
C ASN A 50 -25.96 -23.03 -6.47
N LEU A 51 -25.56 -24.08 -7.19
CA LEU A 51 -25.71 -24.15 -8.65
C LEU A 51 -27.17 -23.97 -9.13
N SER A 52 -28.16 -24.29 -8.29
CA SER A 52 -29.58 -24.04 -8.65
C SER A 52 -29.94 -22.55 -8.74
N LYS A 53 -29.16 -21.68 -8.07
CA LYS A 53 -29.24 -20.22 -8.13
C LYS A 53 -28.20 -19.61 -9.09
N SER A 54 -27.57 -20.41 -9.96
CA SER A 54 -26.61 -19.89 -10.95
C SER A 54 -27.26 -18.82 -11.83
N PHE A 55 -26.60 -17.65 -11.94
CA PHE A 55 -27.12 -16.48 -12.65
C PHE A 55 -28.51 -16.03 -12.20
N ALA A 56 -28.90 -16.29 -10.94
CA ALA A 56 -30.16 -15.82 -10.41
C ALA A 56 -30.25 -14.28 -10.50
N PRO A 57 -31.37 -13.73 -10.99
CA PRO A 57 -31.56 -12.28 -11.11
C PRO A 57 -31.68 -11.62 -9.73
N LEU A 58 -31.74 -10.28 -9.72
CA LEU A 58 -31.95 -9.51 -8.49
C LEU A 58 -33.25 -9.95 -7.80
N SER A 59 -33.18 -10.23 -6.51
CA SER A 59 -34.32 -10.64 -5.68
C SER A 59 -34.18 -10.10 -4.25
N ALA A 60 -35.24 -10.19 -3.45
CA ALA A 60 -35.18 -9.80 -2.04
C ALA A 60 -34.18 -10.66 -1.24
N GLU A 61 -34.02 -11.93 -1.61
CA GLU A 61 -33.03 -12.84 -1.01
C GLU A 61 -31.61 -12.52 -1.47
N ASN A 62 -31.42 -12.21 -2.76
CA ASN A 62 -30.14 -11.90 -3.39
C ASN A 62 -30.22 -10.51 -4.06
N PRO A 63 -30.01 -9.41 -3.30
CA PRO A 63 -30.26 -8.05 -3.80
C PRO A 63 -29.46 -7.67 -5.05
N LEU A 64 -28.27 -8.25 -5.21
CA LEU A 64 -27.41 -8.07 -6.38
C LEU A 64 -27.37 -9.30 -7.30
N GLY A 65 -28.25 -10.28 -7.09
CA GLY A 65 -28.26 -11.55 -7.81
C GLY A 65 -27.11 -12.48 -7.40
N CYS A 66 -26.95 -13.55 -8.18
CA CYS A 66 -25.91 -14.56 -7.98
C CYS A 66 -24.97 -14.69 -9.18
N ASP A 67 -23.74 -15.13 -8.94
CA ASP A 67 -22.77 -15.41 -10.00
C ASP A 67 -22.98 -16.78 -10.67
N GLU A 68 -22.07 -17.16 -11.58
CA GLU A 68 -22.12 -18.41 -12.34
C GLU A 68 -22.09 -19.68 -11.47
N PHE A 69 -21.59 -19.59 -10.24
CA PHE A 69 -21.58 -20.68 -9.25
C PHE A 69 -22.72 -20.56 -8.24
N GLY A 70 -23.64 -19.60 -8.45
CA GLY A 70 -24.78 -19.35 -7.59
C GLY A 70 -24.42 -18.68 -6.25
N ARG A 71 -23.24 -18.07 -6.14
CA ARG A 71 -22.81 -17.35 -4.93
C ARG A 71 -23.43 -15.95 -4.91
N ASP A 72 -23.83 -15.48 -3.75
CA ASP A 72 -24.44 -14.17 -3.57
C ASP A 72 -23.44 -13.03 -3.86
N ILE A 73 -23.76 -12.19 -4.86
CA ILE A 73 -22.84 -11.14 -5.34
C ILE A 73 -22.61 -10.06 -4.27
N LEU A 74 -23.64 -9.71 -3.49
CA LEU A 74 -23.52 -8.69 -2.44
C LEU A 74 -22.52 -9.12 -1.36
N SER A 75 -22.65 -10.36 -0.87
CA SER A 75 -21.74 -10.96 0.10
C SER A 75 -20.32 -11.02 -0.45
N ARG A 76 -20.16 -11.39 -1.73
CA ARG A 76 -18.84 -11.40 -2.40
C ARG A 76 -18.22 -10.01 -2.54
N ILE A 77 -18.99 -8.96 -2.80
CA ILE A 77 -18.49 -7.58 -2.86
C ILE A 77 -18.04 -7.11 -1.47
N ILE A 78 -18.83 -7.37 -0.43
CA ILE A 78 -18.52 -6.99 0.96
C ILE A 78 -17.22 -7.66 1.44
N PHE A 79 -17.09 -8.98 1.23
CA PHE A 79 -15.85 -9.69 1.54
C PHE A 79 -14.70 -9.32 0.59
N GLY A 80 -15.00 -9.00 -0.67
CA GLY A 80 -14.05 -8.49 -1.64
C GLY A 80 -13.41 -7.18 -1.16
N ALA A 81 -14.18 -6.28 -0.54
CA ALA A 81 -13.66 -5.07 0.08
C ALA A 81 -12.65 -5.39 1.20
N ARG A 82 -12.95 -6.39 2.04
CA ARG A 82 -12.04 -6.87 3.10
C ARG A 82 -10.74 -7.43 2.54
N THR A 83 -10.81 -8.35 1.58
CA THR A 83 -9.63 -8.96 0.96
C THR A 83 -8.79 -7.91 0.23
N SER A 84 -9.44 -6.99 -0.49
CA SER A 84 -8.78 -5.88 -1.18
C SER A 84 -8.02 -4.97 -0.22
N LEU A 85 -8.60 -4.65 0.94
CA LEU A 85 -7.95 -3.81 1.95
C LEU A 85 -6.71 -4.50 2.51
N ILE A 86 -6.81 -5.79 2.83
CA ILE A 86 -5.69 -6.60 3.31
C ILE A 86 -4.55 -6.58 2.29
N ILE A 87 -4.83 -6.88 1.01
CA ILE A 87 -3.82 -6.91 -0.03
C ILE A 87 -3.12 -5.55 -0.17
N GLN A 88 -3.89 -4.47 -0.27
CA GLN A 88 -3.34 -3.13 -0.42
C GLN A 88 -2.46 -2.72 0.75
N VAL A 89 -2.94 -2.90 1.99
CA VAL A 89 -2.23 -2.46 3.19
C VAL A 89 -0.92 -3.25 3.35
N PHE A 90 -0.97 -4.58 3.31
CA PHE A 90 0.21 -5.39 3.62
C PHE A 90 1.25 -5.37 2.49
N SER A 91 0.82 -5.40 1.22
CA SER A 91 1.78 -5.34 0.09
C SER A 91 2.49 -3.99 0.05
N VAL A 92 1.75 -2.90 0.27
CA VAL A 92 2.33 -1.55 0.32
C VAL A 92 3.21 -1.39 1.54
N LEU A 93 2.84 -1.95 2.69
CA LEU A 93 3.68 -1.88 3.89
C LEU A 93 5.04 -2.57 3.69
N ILE A 94 5.05 -3.76 3.07
CA ILE A 94 6.30 -4.46 2.71
C ILE A 94 7.16 -3.55 1.86
N ALA A 95 6.60 -3.03 0.76
CA ALA A 95 7.31 -2.21 -0.20
C ALA A 95 7.78 -0.87 0.38
N LEU A 96 6.96 -0.25 1.23
CA LEU A 96 7.24 1.00 1.91
C LEU A 96 8.41 0.80 2.87
N VAL A 97 8.35 -0.20 3.76
CA VAL A 97 9.39 -0.41 4.77
C VAL A 97 10.72 -0.75 4.11
N THR A 98 10.74 -1.72 3.19
CA THR A 98 11.99 -2.13 2.52
C THR A 98 12.49 -1.07 1.56
N GLY A 99 11.62 -0.48 0.75
CA GLY A 99 11.98 0.55 -0.21
C GLY A 99 12.46 1.83 0.46
N VAL A 100 11.76 2.33 1.49
CA VAL A 100 12.21 3.52 2.23
C VAL A 100 13.55 3.26 2.90
N PHE A 101 13.74 2.08 3.51
CA PHE A 101 15.03 1.72 4.10
C PHE A 101 16.16 1.72 3.05
N LEU A 102 16.00 0.99 1.95
CA LEU A 102 16.99 0.90 0.88
C LEU A 102 17.26 2.25 0.22
N GLY A 103 16.22 3.03 -0.04
CA GLY A 103 16.34 4.37 -0.62
C GLY A 103 17.02 5.36 0.32
N ALA A 104 16.74 5.29 1.62
CA ALA A 104 17.40 6.13 2.61
C ALA A 104 18.89 5.78 2.75
N VAL A 105 19.21 4.49 2.80
CA VAL A 105 20.61 4.02 2.87
C VAL A 105 21.37 4.42 1.59
N GLY A 106 20.84 4.09 0.40
CA GLY A 106 21.47 4.44 -0.87
C GLY A 106 21.63 5.95 -1.06
N GLY A 107 20.57 6.73 -0.85
CA GLY A 107 20.62 8.18 -0.99
C GLY A 107 21.50 8.88 0.06
N TYR A 108 21.59 8.33 1.28
CA TYR A 108 22.36 8.96 2.34
C TYR A 108 23.86 8.66 2.22
N PHE A 109 24.25 7.41 1.97
CA PHE A 109 25.68 7.04 1.89
C PHE A 109 26.26 7.30 0.49
N GLY A 110 25.49 7.11 -0.58
CA GLY A 110 25.96 7.28 -1.96
C GLY A 110 27.01 6.23 -2.37
N GLY A 111 27.71 6.51 -3.48
CA GLY A 111 28.84 5.69 -3.96
C GLY A 111 28.43 4.28 -4.41
N TRP A 112 29.28 3.30 -4.15
CA TRP A 112 29.09 1.91 -4.57
C TRP A 112 27.89 1.22 -3.91
N LEU A 113 27.55 1.60 -2.67
CA LEU A 113 26.38 1.06 -1.96
C LEU A 113 25.09 1.47 -2.67
N ASP A 114 25.01 2.74 -3.04
CA ASP A 114 23.88 3.29 -3.79
C ASP A 114 23.74 2.63 -5.16
N GLU A 115 24.85 2.50 -5.90
CA GLU A 115 24.88 1.82 -7.19
C GLU A 115 24.39 0.37 -7.07
N GLY A 116 24.88 -0.40 -6.09
CA GLY A 116 24.46 -1.79 -5.87
C GLY A 116 22.98 -1.92 -5.52
N ILE A 117 22.45 -1.03 -4.68
CA ILE A 117 21.02 -1.01 -4.34
C ILE A 117 20.20 -0.67 -5.60
N MET A 118 20.56 0.38 -6.33
CA MET A 118 19.81 0.82 -7.51
C MET A 118 19.88 -0.20 -8.65
N ARG A 119 21.01 -0.88 -8.85
CA ARG A 119 21.12 -1.99 -9.81
C ARG A 119 20.18 -3.14 -9.48
N SER A 120 20.06 -3.47 -8.20
CA SER A 120 19.09 -4.49 -7.76
C SER A 120 17.65 -4.06 -8.06
N MET A 121 17.33 -2.77 -7.90
CA MET A 121 16.02 -2.22 -8.27
C MET A 121 15.79 -2.24 -9.79
N ASP A 122 16.83 -1.99 -10.58
CA ASP A 122 16.76 -2.02 -12.04
C ASP A 122 16.47 -3.43 -12.56
N ILE A 123 17.06 -4.46 -11.95
CA ILE A 123 16.78 -5.86 -12.28
C ILE A 123 15.30 -6.19 -12.03
N LEU A 124 14.73 -5.75 -10.90
CA LEU A 124 13.30 -5.96 -10.61
C LEU A 124 12.39 -5.25 -11.62
N LEU A 125 12.77 -4.04 -12.04
CA LEU A 125 11.99 -3.25 -13.00
C LEU A 125 12.16 -3.69 -14.46
N ALA A 126 13.13 -4.55 -14.76
CA ALA A 126 13.30 -5.13 -16.09
C ALA A 126 12.14 -6.06 -16.48
N PHE A 127 11.46 -6.63 -15.48
CA PHE A 127 10.29 -7.49 -15.69
C PHE A 127 8.99 -6.66 -15.62
N PRO A 128 8.01 -6.89 -16.51
CA PRO A 128 6.68 -6.35 -16.35
C PRO A 128 6.08 -6.78 -15.00
N GLY A 129 5.53 -5.83 -14.25
CA GLY A 129 5.17 -6.06 -12.84
C GLY A 129 4.20 -7.20 -12.57
N ILE A 130 3.19 -7.32 -13.42
CA ILE A 130 2.21 -8.41 -13.31
C ILE A 130 2.85 -9.77 -13.61
N LEU A 131 3.81 -9.83 -14.54
CA LEU A 131 4.52 -11.06 -14.88
C LEU A 131 5.45 -11.48 -13.75
N LEU A 132 6.16 -10.52 -13.15
CA LEU A 132 7.00 -10.80 -11.98
C LEU A 132 6.17 -11.30 -10.80
N ALA A 133 5.04 -10.64 -10.52
CA ALA A 133 4.14 -11.06 -9.45
C ALA A 133 3.57 -12.47 -9.71
N LEU A 134 3.14 -12.75 -10.94
CA LEU A 134 2.64 -14.06 -11.35
C LEU A 134 3.71 -15.15 -11.22
N ALA A 135 4.95 -14.87 -11.64
CA ALA A 135 6.06 -15.81 -11.52
C ALA A 135 6.36 -16.15 -10.05
N ILE A 136 6.34 -15.16 -9.16
CA ILE A 136 6.54 -15.38 -7.71
C ILE A 136 5.39 -16.23 -7.15
N VAL A 137 4.14 -15.92 -7.47
CA VAL A 137 2.97 -16.69 -7.02
C VAL A 137 3.01 -18.12 -7.57
N ALA A 138 3.41 -18.32 -8.83
CA ALA A 138 3.52 -19.64 -9.42
C ALA A 138 4.55 -20.53 -8.71
N VAL A 139 5.65 -19.94 -8.22
CA VAL A 139 6.69 -20.67 -7.47
C VAL A 139 6.27 -20.92 -6.01
N LEU A 140 5.67 -19.94 -5.34
CA LEU A 140 5.29 -20.05 -3.93
C LEU A 140 3.95 -20.77 -3.71
N GLY A 141 3.12 -20.87 -4.75
CA GLY A 141 1.77 -21.42 -4.71
C GLY A 141 0.66 -20.36 -4.59
N PRO A 142 -0.58 -20.68 -5.01
CA PRO A 142 -1.72 -19.77 -4.98
C PRO A 142 -2.22 -19.58 -3.54
N ASP A 143 -1.69 -18.57 -2.86
CA ASP A 143 -2.11 -18.17 -1.51
C ASP A 143 -2.16 -16.65 -1.39
N LEU A 144 -3.08 -16.15 -0.56
CA LEU A 144 -3.24 -14.72 -0.31
C LEU A 144 -1.95 -14.07 0.21
N LYS A 145 -1.19 -14.77 1.07
CA LYS A 145 0.08 -14.25 1.62
C LYS A 145 1.14 -14.20 0.53
N ASN A 146 1.22 -15.21 -0.33
CA ASN A 146 2.17 -15.24 -1.44
C ASN A 146 1.89 -14.11 -2.43
N LEU A 147 0.61 -13.84 -2.73
CA LEU A 147 0.20 -12.69 -3.54
C LEU A 147 0.65 -11.36 -2.92
N ILE A 148 0.45 -11.19 -1.61
CA ILE A 148 0.87 -10.00 -0.86
C ILE A 148 2.39 -9.81 -0.95
N ILE A 149 3.15 -10.87 -0.75
CA ILE A 149 4.62 -10.85 -0.83
C ILE A 149 5.07 -10.52 -2.25
N ALA A 150 4.48 -11.16 -3.26
CA ALA A 150 4.82 -10.95 -4.67
C ALA A 150 4.60 -9.50 -5.11
N ILE A 151 3.42 -8.94 -4.82
CA ILE A 151 3.10 -7.54 -5.14
C ILE A 151 3.97 -6.57 -4.33
N GLY A 152 4.24 -6.90 -3.07
CA GLY A 152 5.13 -6.13 -2.21
C GLY A 152 6.54 -6.01 -2.77
N ILE A 153 7.16 -7.14 -3.14
CA ILE A 153 8.50 -7.21 -3.72
C ILE A 153 8.61 -6.39 -5.01
N TYR A 154 7.65 -6.57 -5.92
CA TYR A 154 7.62 -5.80 -7.17
C TYR A 154 7.46 -4.28 -6.94
N SER A 155 6.87 -3.88 -5.81
CA SER A 155 6.63 -2.47 -5.48
C SER A 155 7.81 -1.78 -4.76
N ILE A 156 8.86 -2.53 -4.37
CA ILE A 156 10.04 -2.00 -3.66
C ILE A 156 10.77 -0.92 -4.48
N PRO A 157 11.07 -1.11 -5.78
CA PRO A 157 11.87 -0.18 -6.57
C PRO A 157 11.32 1.25 -6.58
N GLN A 158 9.99 1.40 -6.60
CA GLN A 158 9.38 2.73 -6.70
C GLN A 158 9.50 3.50 -5.36
N PHE A 159 9.36 2.80 -4.22
CA PHE A 159 9.63 3.41 -2.91
C PHE A 159 11.12 3.68 -2.69
N ALA A 160 12.00 2.78 -3.14
CA ALA A 160 13.44 2.97 -3.06
C ALA A 160 13.91 4.21 -3.84
N ARG A 161 13.48 4.35 -5.09
CA ARG A 161 13.87 5.49 -5.94
C ARG A 161 13.33 6.83 -5.44
N ILE A 162 12.05 6.90 -5.04
CA ILE A 162 11.47 8.17 -4.56
C ILE A 162 12.08 8.61 -3.23
N THR A 163 12.34 7.65 -2.34
CA THR A 163 12.99 7.92 -1.05
C THR A 163 14.44 8.36 -1.28
N ARG A 164 15.18 7.66 -2.15
CA ARG A 164 16.55 8.04 -2.53
C ARG A 164 16.63 9.47 -3.04
N GLY A 165 15.78 9.83 -4.01
CA GLY A 165 15.77 11.19 -4.56
C GLY A 165 15.53 12.25 -3.50
N SER A 166 14.55 12.01 -2.63
CA SER A 166 14.21 12.91 -1.52
C SER A 166 15.33 13.03 -0.49
N VAL A 167 15.96 11.91 -0.14
CA VAL A 167 17.09 11.85 0.80
C VAL A 167 18.31 12.59 0.26
N ILE A 168 18.64 12.46 -1.03
CA ILE A 168 19.74 13.18 -1.66
C ILE A 168 19.54 14.69 -1.53
N THR A 169 18.34 15.19 -1.82
CA THR A 169 18.00 16.61 -1.68
C THR A 169 18.07 17.07 -0.22
N VAL A 170 17.44 16.34 0.70
CA VAL A 170 17.39 16.72 2.13
C VAL A 170 18.77 16.68 2.78
N LYS A 171 19.63 15.72 2.42
CA LYS A 171 20.99 15.59 2.94
C LYS A 171 21.87 16.82 2.67
N GLN A 172 21.58 17.58 1.61
CA GLN A 172 22.33 18.78 1.24
C GLN A 172 21.92 20.03 2.04
N SER A 173 20.89 19.94 2.88
CA SER A 173 20.45 21.09 3.69
C SER A 173 21.45 21.49 4.78
N GLU A 174 21.45 22.79 5.11
CA GLU A 174 22.35 23.38 6.11
C GLU A 174 22.18 22.76 7.50
N TYR A 175 20.94 22.47 7.92
CA TYR A 175 20.67 21.87 9.23
C TYR A 175 21.20 20.43 9.35
N VAL A 176 21.20 19.66 8.26
CA VAL A 176 21.82 18.31 8.25
C VAL A 176 23.34 18.43 8.31
N THR A 177 23.93 19.43 7.66
CA THR A 177 25.37 19.70 7.71
C THR A 177 25.80 20.17 9.11
N ALA A 178 25.04 21.06 9.73
CA ALA A 178 25.27 21.50 11.11
C ALA A 178 25.16 20.34 12.11
N ALA A 179 24.14 19.49 11.99
CA ALA A 179 23.99 18.31 12.84
C ALA A 179 25.20 17.36 12.75
N ARG A 180 25.75 17.15 11.55
CA ARG A 180 26.97 16.35 11.38
C ARG A 180 28.22 17.04 11.94
N ALA A 181 28.32 18.37 11.82
CA ALA A 181 29.46 19.13 12.34
C ALA A 181 29.57 19.06 13.87
N ILE A 182 28.44 18.93 14.57
CA ILE A 182 28.40 18.74 16.03
C ILE A 182 28.56 17.26 16.46
N GLY A 183 28.84 16.35 15.52
CA GLY A 183 29.14 14.95 15.82
C GLY A 183 27.94 14.01 15.94
N GLU A 184 26.75 14.39 15.46
CA GLU A 184 25.59 13.49 15.44
C GLU A 184 25.88 12.23 14.60
N SER A 185 25.51 11.06 15.13
CA SER A 185 25.70 9.79 14.42
C SER A 185 24.87 9.74 13.13
N HIS A 186 25.30 8.92 12.17
CA HIS A 186 24.58 8.76 10.89
C HIS A 186 23.14 8.27 11.09
N LEU A 187 22.92 7.32 12.00
CA LEU A 187 21.59 6.78 12.29
C LEU A 187 20.66 7.86 12.84
N VAL A 188 21.14 8.66 13.80
CA VAL A 188 20.37 9.78 14.36
C VAL A 188 20.12 10.84 13.28
N THR A 189 21.12 11.16 12.46
CA THR A 189 20.98 12.09 11.34
C THR A 189 19.86 11.66 10.38
N ILE A 190 19.88 10.40 9.96
CA ILE A 190 18.89 9.83 9.04
C ILE A 190 17.49 9.86 9.66
N MET A 191 17.32 9.30 10.86
CA MET A 191 16.01 9.09 11.47
C MET A 191 15.38 10.37 12.02
N ARG A 192 16.19 11.33 12.49
CA ARG A 192 15.69 12.56 13.13
C ARG A 192 15.62 13.75 12.19
N TYR A 193 16.50 13.83 11.19
CA TYR A 193 16.60 15.01 10.31
C TYR A 193 16.28 14.70 8.86
N VAL A 194 16.70 13.56 8.30
CA VAL A 194 16.54 13.31 6.87
C VAL A 194 15.17 12.72 6.55
N LEU A 195 14.84 11.54 7.10
CA LEU A 195 13.60 10.83 6.80
C LEU A 195 12.33 11.62 7.14
N PRO A 196 12.22 12.32 8.29
CA PRO A 196 11.05 13.12 8.59
C PRO A 196 10.80 14.25 7.59
N ASN A 197 11.87 14.77 6.95
CA ASN A 197 11.77 15.81 5.92
C ASN A 197 11.60 15.24 4.51
N ALA A 198 11.86 13.95 4.31
CA ALA A 198 11.62 13.22 3.05
C ALA A 198 10.24 12.55 2.99
N ILE A 199 9.41 12.66 4.03
CA ILE A 199 8.16 11.89 4.17
C ILE A 199 7.05 12.31 3.20
N SER A 200 7.03 13.57 2.77
CA SER A 200 5.96 14.12 1.92
C SER A 200 5.76 13.34 0.60
N PRO A 201 6.80 13.17 -0.25
CA PRO A 201 6.66 12.37 -1.47
C PRO A 201 6.40 10.89 -1.18
N ILE A 202 6.90 10.35 -0.06
CA ILE A 202 6.68 8.95 0.35
C ILE A 202 5.19 8.71 0.66
N ILE A 203 4.52 9.63 1.36
CA ILE A 203 3.09 9.56 1.66
C ILE A 203 2.27 9.58 0.37
N ILE A 204 2.61 10.48 -0.56
CA ILE A 204 1.93 10.59 -1.86
C ILE A 204 2.12 9.29 -2.67
N GLN A 205 3.33 8.75 -2.69
CA GLN A 205 3.61 7.48 -3.37
C GLN A 205 2.84 6.31 -2.76
N THR A 206 2.63 6.33 -1.43
CA THR A 206 1.87 5.30 -0.71
C THR A 206 0.44 5.24 -1.21
N THR A 207 -0.24 6.39 -1.30
CA THR A 207 -1.65 6.44 -1.76
C THR A 207 -1.79 6.02 -3.22
N LEU A 208 -0.90 6.51 -4.10
CA LEU A 208 -0.86 6.10 -5.50
C LEU A 208 -0.61 4.60 -5.65
N ARG A 209 0.30 4.05 -4.85
CA ARG A 209 0.63 2.63 -4.92
C ARG A 209 -0.54 1.75 -4.50
N MET A 210 -1.28 2.10 -3.44
CA MET A 210 -2.46 1.34 -3.01
C MET A 210 -3.47 1.12 -4.15
N ALA A 211 -3.76 2.17 -4.94
CA ALA A 211 -4.66 2.06 -6.09
C ALA A 211 -4.13 1.07 -7.15
N THR A 212 -2.85 1.15 -7.51
CA THR A 212 -2.25 0.24 -8.51
C THR A 212 -2.12 -1.19 -8.03
N VAL A 213 -1.89 -1.40 -6.72
CA VAL A 213 -1.83 -2.73 -6.10
C VAL A 213 -3.18 -3.42 -6.18
N LEU A 214 -4.27 -2.68 -5.93
CA LEU A 214 -5.63 -3.21 -6.08
C LEU A 214 -5.89 -3.69 -7.51
N LEU A 215 -5.53 -2.88 -8.51
CA LEU A 215 -5.72 -3.24 -9.92
C LEU A 215 -4.88 -4.47 -10.30
N THR A 216 -3.65 -4.56 -9.80
CA THR A 216 -2.76 -5.69 -10.06
C THR A 216 -3.31 -6.97 -9.42
N ALA A 217 -3.78 -6.89 -8.17
CA ALA A 217 -4.38 -8.02 -7.46
C ALA A 217 -5.66 -8.52 -8.15
N ALA A 218 -6.52 -7.61 -8.62
CA ALA A 218 -7.70 -7.95 -9.38
C ALA A 218 -7.35 -8.63 -10.72
N GLY A 219 -6.33 -8.13 -11.42
CA GLY A 219 -5.84 -8.73 -12.66
C GLY A 219 -5.26 -10.13 -12.45
N LEU A 220 -4.48 -10.34 -11.39
CA LEU A 220 -3.93 -11.66 -11.04
C LEU A 220 -5.04 -12.64 -10.67
N GLY A 221 -6.02 -12.22 -9.86
CA GLY A 221 -7.16 -13.08 -9.50
C GLY A 221 -8.05 -13.50 -10.67
N PHE A 222 -7.96 -12.83 -11.82
CA PHE A 222 -8.61 -13.27 -13.07
C PHE A 222 -7.77 -14.28 -13.85
N LEU A 223 -6.44 -14.22 -13.73
CA LEU A 223 -5.50 -15.09 -14.45
C LEU A 223 -5.32 -16.47 -13.80
N GLY A 224 -5.77 -16.63 -12.54
CA GLY A 224 -5.68 -17.87 -11.76
C GLY A 224 -4.78 -17.69 -10.55
#